data_AF-A0A2X3BY35-F1
#
_entry.id   AF-A0A2X3BY35-F1
#
_cell.length_a   1.000
_cell.length_b   1.000
_cell.length_c   1.000
_cell.angle_alpha   90.00
_cell.angle_beta   90.00
_cell.angle_gamma   90.00
#
_symmetry.space_group_name_H-M   'P 1'
#
loop_
_entity.id
_entity.type
_entity.pdbx_description
1 polymer ?
#
loop_
_entity_poly.entity_id
_entity_poly.type
_entity_poly.pdbx_seq_one_letter_code
_entity_poly.pdbx_strand_id
1 'polypeptide(L)' 'MNNAIKKFIKSNNIGIVEFAKRAGVHKSVISTLINDKRNFGRMTVENACKISKAMNCSVDSIYDEEVRDSEI' A
#
# COMPACT_ATOMS: atom_id res chain seq x y z
N MET A 1 -6.37 7.95 3.54
CA MET A 1 -6.00 8.14 2.12
C MET A 1 -4.73 7.32 1.95
N ASN A 2 -4.65 6.31 1.05
CA ASN A 2 -3.55 5.31 1.04
C ASN A 2 -2.20 5.87 0.60
N ASN A 3 -1.66 6.74 1.44
CA ASN A 3 -0.53 7.59 1.16
C ASN A 3 0.78 6.84 1.36
N ALA A 4 0.87 5.89 2.29
CA ALA A 4 2.10 5.12 2.52
C ALA A 4 2.56 4.39 1.25
N ILE A 5 1.64 3.66 0.62
CA ILE A 5 1.91 2.90 -0.62
C ILE A 5 2.26 3.84 -1.77
N LYS A 6 1.52 4.95 -1.89
CA LYS A 6 1.74 5.95 -2.95
C LYS A 6 3.10 6.65 -2.80
N LYS A 7 3.49 7.01 -1.58
CA LYS A 7 4.79 7.60 -1.23
C LYS A 7 5.92 6.61 -1.51
N PHE A 8 5.76 5.34 -1.13
CA PHE A 8 6.75 4.29 -1.41
C PHE A 8 7.01 4.12 -2.91
N ILE A 9 5.96 4.01 -3.72
CA ILE A 9 6.08 3.83 -5.17
C ILE A 9 6.80 5.02 -5.82
N LYS A 10 6.45 6.25 -5.42
CA LYS A 10 7.10 7.48 -5.92
C LYS A 10 8.56 7.57 -5.50
N SER A 11 8.88 7.34 -4.22
CA SER A 11 10.25 7.44 -3.69
C SER A 11 11.20 6.39 -4.27
N ASN A 12 10.69 5.24 -4.68
CA ASN A 12 11.47 4.18 -5.31
C ASN A 12 11.49 4.28 -6.85
N ASN A 13 10.82 5.27 -7.44
CA ASN A 13 10.68 5.45 -8.89
C ASN A 13 10.23 4.16 -9.63
N ILE A 14 9.30 3.41 -9.02
CA ILE A 14 8.73 2.19 -9.60
C ILE A 14 7.31 2.43 -10.11
N GLY A 15 6.89 1.69 -11.12
CA GLY A 15 5.51 1.73 -11.62
C GLY A 15 4.55 0.90 -10.75
N ILE A 16 3.25 1.20 -10.82
CA ILE A 16 2.19 0.43 -10.13
C ILE A 16 2.22 -1.06 -10.51
N VAL A 17 2.44 -1.36 -11.79
CA VAL A 17 2.50 -2.74 -12.30
C VAL A 17 3.69 -3.47 -11.71
N GLU A 18 4.83 -2.81 -11.62
CA GLU A 18 6.06 -3.38 -11.08
C GLU A 18 5.94 -3.62 -9.58
N PHE A 19 5.39 -2.65 -8.84
CA PHE A 19 5.14 -2.83 -7.41
C PHE A 19 4.14 -3.96 -7.14
N ALA A 20 3.07 -4.09 -7.93
CA ALA A 20 2.11 -5.18 -7.79
C ALA A 20 2.76 -6.56 -7.99
N LYS A 21 3.65 -6.70 -8.99
CA LYS A 21 4.44 -7.91 -9.20
C LYS A 21 5.35 -8.20 -8.00
N ARG A 22 6.11 -7.19 -7.54
CA ARG A 22 6.98 -7.31 -6.36
C ARG A 22 6.22 -7.75 -5.10
N ALA A 23 5.02 -7.24 -4.91
CA ALA A 23 4.16 -7.60 -3.79
C ALA A 23 3.40 -8.92 -3.98
N GLY A 24 3.40 -9.51 -5.19
CA GLY A 24 2.63 -10.72 -5.44
C GLY A 24 1.11 -10.52 -5.26
N VAL A 25 0.62 -9.32 -5.58
CA VAL A 25 -0.81 -8.98 -5.54
C VAL A 25 -1.29 -8.50 -6.90
N HIS A 26 -2.58 -8.68 -7.19
CA HIS A 26 -3.12 -8.24 -8.48
C HIS A 26 -3.03 -6.71 -8.63
N LYS A 27 -2.66 -6.23 -9.83
CA LYS A 27 -2.53 -4.79 -10.15
C LYS A 27 -3.75 -3.98 -9.72
N SER A 28 -4.96 -4.53 -9.89
CA SER A 28 -6.19 -3.83 -9.51
C SER A 28 -6.25 -3.52 -8.01
N VAL A 29 -5.72 -4.40 -7.15
CA VAL A 29 -5.66 -4.18 -5.69
C VAL A 29 -4.83 -2.93 -5.39
N ILE A 30 -3.58 -2.89 -5.87
CA ILE A 30 -2.70 -1.73 -5.72
C ILE A 30 -3.31 -0.45 -6.31
N SER A 31 -3.88 -0.54 -7.51
CA SER A 31 -4.54 0.59 -8.16
C SER A 31 -5.70 1.13 -7.33
N THR A 32 -6.54 0.25 -6.76
CA THR A 32 -7.65 0.70 -5.91
C THR A 32 -7.21 1.30 -4.59
N LEU A 33 -6.06 0.89 -4.05
CA LEU A 33 -5.48 1.49 -2.85
C LEU A 33 -4.96 2.91 -3.16
N ILE A 34 -4.13 3.07 -4.18
CA ILE A 34 -3.51 4.37 -4.52
C ILE A 34 -4.54 5.44 -4.93
N ASN A 35 -5.67 5.00 -5.49
CA ASN A 35 -6.77 5.87 -5.91
C ASN A 35 -7.88 5.99 -4.85
N ASP A 36 -7.61 5.59 -3.60
CA ASP A 36 -8.52 5.70 -2.46
C ASP A 36 -9.89 5.03 -2.63
N LYS A 37 -9.99 4.07 -3.56
CA LYS A 37 -11.21 3.27 -3.78
C LYS A 37 -11.36 2.12 -2.79
N ARG A 38 -10.30 1.79 -2.06
CA ARG A 38 -10.28 0.82 -0.97
C ARG A 38 -9.42 1.36 0.16
N ASN A 39 -9.73 0.98 1.40
CA ASN A 39 -8.91 1.30 2.56
C ASN A 39 -7.94 0.13 2.81
N PHE A 40 -6.65 0.41 3.04
CA PHE A 40 -5.66 -0.62 3.38
C PHE A 40 -6.13 -1.46 4.58
N GLY A 41 -6.69 -0.80 5.60
CA GLY A 41 -7.22 -1.42 6.80
C GLY A 41 -8.44 -2.32 6.65
N ARG A 42 -9.02 -2.37 5.45
CA ARG A 42 -10.18 -3.22 5.14
C ARG A 42 -9.85 -4.36 4.18
N MET A 43 -8.58 -4.57 3.84
CA MET A 43 -8.18 -5.69 2.98
C MET A 43 -7.94 -6.98 3.76
N THR A 44 -7.71 -8.09 3.07
CA THR A 44 -7.33 -9.35 3.70
C THR A 44 -5.95 -9.25 4.35
N VAL A 45 -5.77 -9.93 5.48
CA VAL A 45 -4.48 -10.01 6.19
C VAL A 45 -3.36 -10.47 5.26
N GLU A 46 -3.64 -11.44 4.38
CA GLU A 46 -2.68 -11.93 3.39
C GLU A 46 -2.15 -10.81 2.48
N ASN A 47 -3.03 -9.98 1.91
CA ASN A 47 -2.62 -8.88 1.03
C ASN A 47 -1.86 -7.80 1.81
N ALA A 48 -2.28 -7.49 3.04
CA ALA A 48 -1.56 -6.54 3.90
C ALA A 48 -0.14 -7.02 4.21
N CYS A 49 0.03 -8.31 4.54
CA CYS A 49 1.33 -8.95 4.77
C CYS A 49 2.21 -8.95 3.50
N LYS A 50 1.62 -9.20 2.33
CA LYS A 50 2.34 -9.18 1.05
C LYS A 50 2.87 -7.78 0.71
N ILE A 51 2.02 -6.76 0.87
CA ILE A 51 2.36 -5.37 0.56
C ILE A 51 3.44 -4.85 1.54
N SER A 52 3.27 -5.07 2.84
CA SER A 52 4.27 -4.67 3.86
C SER A 52 5.63 -5.33 3.64
N LYS A 53 5.66 -6.63 3.33
CA LYS A 53 6.90 -7.33 2.92
C LYS A 53 7.54 -6.70 1.68
N ALA A 54 6.76 -6.35 0.67
CA ALA A 54 7.27 -5.69 -0.52
C ALA A 54 7.89 -4.32 -0.23
N MET A 55 7.32 -3.60 0.73
CA MET A 55 7.79 -2.30 1.21
C MET A 55 8.93 -2.39 2.23
N ASN A 56 9.28 -3.60 2.68
CA ASN A 56 10.25 -3.85 3.74
C ASN A 56 9.92 -3.08 5.04
N CYS A 57 8.64 -3.07 5.42
CA CYS A 57 8.15 -2.44 6.65
C CYS A 57 7.15 -3.34 7.38
N SER A 58 6.77 -2.97 8.61
CA SER A 58 5.68 -3.65 9.31
C SER A 58 4.32 -3.21 8.75
N VAL A 59 3.32 -4.08 8.92
CA VAL A 59 1.92 -3.74 8.62
C VAL A 59 1.50 -2.51 9.45
N ASP A 60 1.88 -2.46 10.73
CA ASP A 60 1.56 -1.35 11.63
C ASP A 60 2.12 -0.02 11.13
N SER A 61 3.33 -0.02 10.56
CA SER A 61 3.93 1.19 9.99
C SER A 61 3.07 1.80 8.87
N ILE A 62 2.42 0.94 8.07
CA ILE A 62 1.49 1.40 7.03
C ILE A 62 0.24 1.98 7.69
N TYR A 63 -0.36 1.29 8.66
CA TYR A 63 -1.54 1.78 9.37
C TYR A 63 -1.32 3.12 10.07
N ASP A 64 -0.19 3.29 10.76
CA ASP A 64 0.13 4.53 11.49
C ASP A 64 0.27 5.72 10.55
N GLU A 65 0.76 5.50 9.33
CA GLU A 65 0.86 6.53 8.31
C GLU A 65 -0.51 6.86 7.70
N GLU A 66 -1.37 5.85 7.54
CA GLU A 66 -2.76 6.02 7.10
C GLU A 66 -3.62 6.79 8.10
N VAL A 67 -3.44 6.53 9.40
CA VAL A 67 -4.16 7.22 10.49
C VAL A 67 -3.71 8.67 10.59
N ARG A 68 -2.40 8.93 10.59
CA ARG A 68 -1.86 10.30 10.65
C ARG A 68 -2.35 11.20 9.52
N ASP A 69 -2.46 10.66 8.31
CA ASP A 69 -2.96 11.42 7.16
C ASP A 69 -4.50 11.59 7.16
N SER A 70 -5.21 11.00 8.12
CA SER A 70 -6.67 11.13 8.30
C SER A 70 -7.08 12.22 9.30
N GLU A 71 -6.13 12.71 10.11
CA GLU A 71 -6.34 13.71 11.17
C GLU A 71 -6.05 15.16 10.71
N ILE A 72 -5.67 15.34 9.43
CA ILE A 72 -5.38 16.62 8.77
C ILE A 72 -6.44 16.88 7.71
#